data_AF-A0A7S0JK43-F1
#
_entry.id   AF-A0A7S0JK43-F1
#
_cell.length_a   1.000
_cell.length_b   1.000
_cell.length_c   1.000
_cell.angle_alpha   90.00
_cell.angle_beta   90.00
_cell.angle_gamma   90.00
#
_symmetry.space_group_name_H-M   'P 1'
#
loop_
_entity.id
_entity.type
_entity.pdbx_description
1 polymer ?
#
loop_
_entity_poly.entity_id
_entity_poly.type
_entity_poly.pdbx_seq_one_letter_code
_entity_poly.pdbx_strand_id
1 'polypeptide(L)'
;LPGPGPSSVRSSITIALLATVALPARLRLPGLGLGLGVGVGVGVGAFRACAPTWPSVHFFCSSRPPRAVLAMDSEPCRQSKAVAVGDEMKFYEAETCAAVVDTSRICIVRLDGHCFHTFTKGFRRPYDVRIHHAMVGTAKDLLERFHAVTAYTESDEISLVFPPGGLDSPSALPFNGRVQKIVSVFAGYASARFNALMSQQSFDTA
;
A
#
# COMPACT_ATOMS: atom_id res chain seq x y z
N LEU A 1 -42.68 40.63 4.20
CA LEU A 1 -42.05 40.21 2.93
C LEU A 1 -41.13 39.03 3.25
N PRO A 2 -41.33 37.85 2.63
CA PRO A 2 -40.55 36.66 2.95
C PRO A 2 -39.11 36.76 2.40
N GLY A 3 -38.17 36.15 3.11
CA GLY A 3 -36.72 36.31 2.94
C GLY A 3 -36.10 35.58 1.74
N PRO A 4 -34.79 35.75 1.51
CA PRO A 4 -34.06 35.05 0.46
C PRO A 4 -33.85 33.59 0.86
N GLY A 5 -34.29 32.67 -0.02
CA GLY A 5 -34.23 31.23 0.19
C GLY A 5 -32.82 30.65 0.14
N PRO A 6 -32.62 29.43 0.64
CA PRO A 6 -31.33 28.75 0.59
C PRO A 6 -30.95 28.37 -0.84
N SER A 7 -29.72 28.73 -1.21
CA SER A 7 -29.04 28.29 -2.42
C SER A 7 -29.03 26.77 -2.49
N SER A 8 -29.71 26.24 -3.50
CA SER A 8 -29.72 24.82 -3.87
C SER A 8 -28.31 24.37 -4.25
N VAL A 9 -27.59 23.79 -3.29
CA VAL A 9 -26.41 22.98 -3.58
C VAL A 9 -26.93 21.72 -4.26
N ARG A 10 -26.97 21.73 -5.59
CA ARG A 10 -27.26 20.54 -6.39
C ARG A 10 -26.12 19.55 -6.16
N SER A 11 -26.32 18.66 -5.20
CA SER A 11 -25.49 17.49 -4.96
C SER A 11 -25.71 16.49 -6.09
N SER A 12 -25.23 16.81 -7.29
CA SER A 12 -25.09 15.85 -8.38
C SER A 12 -23.87 14.98 -8.08
N ILE A 13 -24.10 13.96 -7.26
CA ILE A 13 -23.16 12.85 -7.08
C ILE A 13 -23.25 12.01 -8.36
N THR A 14 -22.48 12.42 -9.37
CA THR A 14 -22.20 11.56 -10.53
C THR A 14 -21.18 10.53 -10.06
N ILE A 15 -21.66 9.36 -9.62
CA ILE A 15 -20.83 8.16 -9.45
C ILE A 15 -20.33 7.78 -10.84
N ALA A 16 -19.12 8.23 -11.18
CA ALA A 16 -18.45 7.84 -12.41
C ALA A 16 -17.99 6.38 -12.28
N LEU A 17 -18.83 5.46 -12.74
CA LEU A 17 -18.45 4.09 -13.05
C LEU A 17 -17.56 4.13 -14.31
N LEU A 18 -16.24 4.25 -14.15
CA LEU A 18 -15.31 4.00 -15.24
C LEU A 18 -14.64 2.64 -15.06
N ALA A 19 -15.30 1.62 -15.59
CA ALA A 19 -14.68 0.33 -15.86
C ALA A 19 -13.60 0.53 -16.93
N THR A 20 -12.32 0.54 -16.53
CA THR A 20 -11.21 0.36 -17.47
C THR A 20 -10.70 -1.05 -17.31
N VAL A 21 -11.18 -1.91 -18.21
CA VAL A 21 -10.71 -3.28 -18.42
C VAL A 21 -9.22 -3.26 -18.76
N ALA A 22 -8.46 -4.05 -18.01
CA ALA A 22 -7.08 -4.39 -18.33
C ALA A 22 -7.01 -5.11 -19.69
N LEU A 23 -6.08 -4.70 -20.55
CA LEU A 23 -5.62 -5.52 -21.67
C LEU A 23 -4.07 -5.52 -21.68
N PRO A 24 -3.42 -6.68 -21.53
CA PRO A 24 -2.03 -6.86 -21.92
C PRO A 24 -2.00 -7.45 -23.33
N ALA A 25 -1.57 -6.67 -24.32
CA ALA A 25 -1.28 -7.24 -25.64
C ALA A 25 -0.24 -6.40 -26.38
N ARG A 26 0.99 -6.90 -26.44
CA ARG A 26 1.66 -7.33 -27.69
C ARG A 26 3.15 -7.59 -27.45
N LEU A 27 3.48 -8.87 -27.31
CA LEU A 27 4.79 -9.38 -27.76
C LEU A 27 4.92 -9.09 -29.26
N ARG A 28 6.09 -8.61 -29.68
CA ARG A 28 6.46 -8.42 -31.08
C ARG A 28 7.81 -9.08 -31.32
N LEU A 29 7.79 -10.29 -31.88
CA LEU A 29 8.84 -10.86 -32.73
C LEU A 29 8.10 -11.63 -33.84
N PRO A 30 8.49 -11.46 -35.12
CA PRO A 30 9.47 -12.40 -35.67
C PRO A 30 10.42 -11.81 -36.72
N GLY A 31 11.58 -12.44 -36.88
CA GLY A 31 12.51 -12.23 -37.99
C GLY A 31 13.47 -13.42 -38.12
N LEU A 32 13.21 -14.25 -39.12
CA LEU A 32 13.95 -15.45 -39.52
C LEU A 32 15.44 -15.18 -39.78
N GLY A 33 16.29 -16.15 -39.42
CA GLY A 33 17.64 -16.32 -39.95
C GLY A 33 18.08 -17.78 -39.81
N LEU A 34 18.15 -18.49 -40.93
CA LEU A 34 18.47 -19.90 -41.08
C LEU A 34 19.89 -20.28 -40.59
N GLY A 35 20.04 -21.52 -40.14
CA GLY A 35 21.34 -22.19 -40.02
C GLY A 35 21.20 -23.66 -39.60
N LEU A 36 21.57 -24.56 -40.50
CA LEU A 36 21.41 -26.02 -40.45
C LEU A 36 22.23 -26.74 -39.35
N GLY A 37 21.80 -27.93 -38.93
CA GLY A 37 22.70 -28.88 -38.24
C GLY A 37 22.02 -30.07 -37.55
N VAL A 38 21.94 -31.18 -38.26
CA VAL A 38 21.41 -32.53 -37.96
C VAL A 38 21.83 -33.15 -36.61
N GLY A 39 20.93 -33.92 -35.98
CA GLY A 39 21.30 -34.93 -34.97
C GLY A 39 20.11 -35.62 -34.28
N VAL A 40 19.70 -36.79 -34.79
CA VAL A 40 18.66 -37.66 -34.23
C VAL A 40 19.19 -38.45 -33.03
N GLY A 41 18.44 -38.49 -31.93
CA GLY A 41 18.70 -39.37 -30.78
C GLY A 41 17.44 -39.58 -29.95
N VAL A 42 16.81 -40.75 -30.10
CA VAL A 42 15.66 -41.20 -29.32
C VAL A 42 16.15 -41.74 -27.98
N GLY A 43 15.61 -41.23 -26.87
CA GLY A 43 15.92 -41.72 -25.53
C GLY A 43 14.74 -41.50 -24.59
N VAL A 44 13.95 -42.55 -24.38
CA VAL A 44 12.87 -42.61 -23.40
C VAL A 44 13.50 -42.82 -22.03
N GLY A 45 13.29 -41.90 -21.09
CA GLY A 45 13.87 -41.98 -19.74
C GLY A 45 12.93 -41.40 -18.70
N ALA A 46 12.43 -42.29 -17.84
CA ALA A 46 11.39 -42.05 -16.85
C ALA A 46 11.78 -41.05 -15.74
N PHE A 47 10.78 -40.28 -15.32
CA PHE A 47 10.79 -39.48 -14.09
C PHE A 47 11.01 -40.38 -12.86
N ARG A 48 12.02 -40.06 -12.06
CA ARG A 48 12.11 -40.51 -10.67
C ARG A 48 12.58 -39.35 -9.79
N ALA A 49 11.69 -38.92 -8.90
CA ALA A 49 11.98 -37.97 -7.84
C ALA A 49 13.01 -38.57 -6.87
N CYS A 50 14.06 -37.83 -6.55
CA CYS A 50 15.03 -38.19 -5.51
C CYS A 50 15.09 -37.03 -4.51
N ALA A 51 14.70 -37.33 -3.27
CA ALA A 51 14.73 -36.41 -2.13
C ALA A 51 16.17 -35.98 -1.79
N PRO A 52 16.38 -34.79 -1.19
CA PRO A 52 17.71 -34.34 -0.79
C PRO A 52 18.16 -35.06 0.48
N THR A 53 19.19 -35.89 0.35
CA THR A 53 20.00 -36.39 1.46
C THR A 53 21.10 -35.36 1.78
N TRP A 54 21.18 -34.96 3.04
CA TRP A 54 22.28 -34.14 3.55
C TRP A 54 23.56 -34.99 3.63
N PRO A 55 24.70 -34.58 3.04
CA PRO A 55 25.94 -35.30 3.27
C PRO A 55 26.65 -34.83 4.54
N SER A 56 27.09 -35.84 5.25
CA SER A 56 27.80 -35.86 6.52
C SER A 56 29.17 -35.16 6.48
N VAL A 57 29.53 -34.78 7.70
CA VAL A 57 30.82 -34.27 8.18
C VAL A 57 32.02 -35.04 7.62
N HIS A 58 32.95 -34.32 6.98
CA HIS A 58 34.30 -34.79 6.72
C HIS A 58 35.27 -34.19 7.74
N PHE A 59 35.86 -35.06 8.57
CA PHE A 59 36.97 -34.74 9.45
C PHE A 59 38.27 -34.85 8.62
N PHE A 60 38.94 -33.72 8.36
CA PHE A 60 40.25 -33.70 7.71
C PHE A 60 41.29 -33.15 8.70
N CYS A 61 42.16 -34.05 9.16
CA CYS A 61 43.36 -33.73 9.92
C CYS A 61 44.47 -33.38 8.93
N SER A 62 44.99 -32.15 8.99
CA SER A 62 46.32 -31.84 8.46
C SER A 62 47.10 -31.03 9.50
N SER A 63 48.25 -31.57 9.87
CA SER A 63 49.27 -30.96 10.71
C SER A 63 49.70 -29.61 10.14
N ARG A 64 49.43 -28.52 10.87
CA ARG A 64 49.95 -27.19 10.54
C ARG A 64 51.38 -27.04 11.09
N PRO A 65 52.35 -26.55 10.28
CA PRO A 65 53.66 -26.13 10.79
C PRO A 65 53.53 -24.89 11.70
N PRO A 66 54.54 -24.60 12.54
CA PRO A 66 54.48 -23.51 13.51
C PRO A 66 54.26 -22.15 12.82
N ARG A 67 53.37 -21.36 13.41
CA ARG A 67 53.05 -19.97 13.04
C ARG A 67 54.33 -19.17 12.83
N ALA A 68 54.63 -18.79 11.59
CA ALA A 68 55.35 -17.54 11.37
C ALA A 68 54.44 -16.42 11.90
N VAL A 69 54.93 -15.73 12.93
CA VAL A 69 54.32 -14.49 13.42
C VAL A 69 54.57 -13.45 12.33
N LEU A 70 53.69 -13.42 11.33
CA LEU A 70 53.53 -12.24 10.51
C LEU A 70 53.01 -11.17 11.45
N ALA A 71 53.80 -10.10 11.58
CA ALA A 71 53.38 -8.90 12.28
C ALA A 71 51.96 -8.57 11.82
N MET A 72 51.01 -8.64 12.74
CA MET A 72 49.70 -8.06 12.50
C MET A 72 49.96 -6.57 12.47
N ASP A 73 50.11 -6.01 11.27
CA ASP A 73 49.94 -4.58 11.07
C ASP A 73 48.61 -4.24 11.73
N SER A 74 48.69 -3.45 12.81
CA SER A 74 47.54 -3.06 13.59
C SER A 74 46.64 -2.24 12.68
N GLU A 75 45.59 -2.86 12.15
CA GLU A 75 44.51 -2.15 11.49
C GLU A 75 44.09 -0.99 12.42
N PRO A 76 44.20 0.27 11.98
CA PRO A 76 43.93 1.39 12.87
C PRO A 76 42.52 1.22 13.41
N CYS A 77 42.39 1.26 14.74
CA CYS A 77 41.11 1.22 15.44
C CYS A 77 40.18 2.22 14.74
N ARG A 78 39.21 1.70 13.97
CA ARG A 78 38.27 2.51 13.20
C ARG A 78 37.47 3.28 14.24
N GLN A 79 37.85 4.53 14.47
CA GLN A 79 37.18 5.44 15.39
C GLN A 79 35.78 5.68 14.84
N SER A 80 34.84 4.83 15.25
CA SER A 80 33.42 5.06 15.06
C SER A 80 33.10 6.34 15.82
N LYS A 81 32.79 7.43 15.10
CA LYS A 81 32.17 8.60 15.73
C LYS A 81 31.03 8.11 16.62
N ALA A 82 31.01 8.56 17.87
CA ALA A 82 29.86 8.37 18.74
C ALA A 82 28.65 8.98 18.03
N VAL A 83 27.77 8.13 17.48
CA VAL A 83 26.54 8.58 16.85
C VAL A 83 25.65 9.08 17.99
N ALA A 84 25.12 10.29 17.85
CA ALA A 84 24.16 10.78 18.84
C ALA A 84 22.93 9.87 18.83
N VAL A 85 22.38 9.54 20.01
CA VAL A 85 21.19 8.68 20.14
C VAL A 85 20.05 9.15 19.23
N GLY A 86 19.89 10.47 19.04
CA GLY A 86 18.89 11.02 18.13
C GLY A 86 19.09 10.64 16.67
N ASP A 87 20.32 10.45 16.20
CA ASP A 87 20.60 10.02 14.82
C ASP A 87 20.42 8.50 14.66
N GLU A 88 20.69 7.71 15.70
CA GLU A 88 20.33 6.28 15.72
C GLU A 88 18.82 6.08 15.67
N MET A 89 18.04 6.85 16.43
CA MET A 89 16.57 6.75 16.39
C MET A 89 15.99 7.15 15.04
N LYS A 90 16.53 8.19 14.40
CA LYS A 90 16.14 8.58 13.02
C LYS A 90 16.47 7.48 12.02
N PHE A 91 17.58 6.76 12.21
CA PHE A 91 17.93 5.64 11.34
C PHE A 91 16.88 4.53 11.41
N TYR A 92 16.48 4.12 12.62
CA TYR A 92 15.45 3.10 12.80
C TYR A 92 14.08 3.51 12.23
N GLU A 93 13.70 4.79 12.41
CA GLU A 93 12.49 5.33 11.80
C GLU A 93 12.58 5.30 10.27
N ALA A 94 13.70 5.76 9.70
CA ALA A 94 13.88 5.78 8.26
C ALA A 94 13.82 4.37 7.65
N GLU A 95 14.45 3.39 8.29
CA GLU A 95 14.43 1.99 7.83
C GLU A 95 13.01 1.40 7.81
N THR A 96 12.22 1.68 8.83
CA THR A 96 10.85 1.12 8.96
C THR A 96 9.82 1.89 8.13
N CYS A 97 10.04 3.18 7.90
CA CYS A 97 9.06 4.11 7.32
C CYS A 97 9.43 4.58 5.90
N ALA A 98 10.42 3.95 5.25
CA ALA A 98 10.92 4.32 3.92
C ALA A 98 9.93 4.10 2.76
N ALA A 99 8.79 3.43 3.00
CA ALA A 99 7.83 3.12 1.94
C ALA A 99 7.19 4.40 1.36
N VAL A 100 7.43 4.64 0.08
CA VAL A 100 6.88 5.76 -0.70
C VAL A 100 6.18 5.23 -1.94
N VAL A 101 4.99 5.74 -2.22
CA VAL A 101 4.24 5.46 -3.44
C VAL A 101 4.75 6.33 -4.58
N ASP A 102 4.86 5.75 -5.77
CA ASP A 102 5.08 6.49 -7.01
C ASP A 102 3.88 7.41 -7.31
N THR A 103 4.09 8.71 -7.13
CA THR A 103 3.05 9.73 -7.33
C THR A 103 2.83 10.07 -8.80
N SER A 104 3.68 9.60 -9.73
CA SER A 104 3.50 9.81 -11.18
C SER A 104 2.39 8.94 -11.78
N ARG A 105 1.76 8.09 -10.98
CA ARG A 105 0.68 7.18 -11.37
C ARG A 105 -0.58 7.49 -10.57
N ILE A 106 -1.72 6.98 -11.05
CA ILE A 106 -2.96 7.02 -10.27
C ILE A 106 -2.73 6.24 -8.97
N CYS A 107 -3.06 6.85 -7.85
CA CYS A 107 -3.00 6.24 -6.53
C CYS A 107 -4.41 6.08 -5.97
N ILE A 108 -4.67 4.95 -5.33
CA ILE A 108 -5.94 4.68 -4.65
C ILE A 108 -5.64 4.43 -3.18
N VAL A 109 -6.30 5.19 -2.31
CA VAL A 109 -6.25 4.98 -0.86
C VAL A 109 -7.58 4.37 -0.44
N ARG A 110 -7.53 3.12 0.02
CA ARG A 110 -8.70 2.44 0.58
C ARG A 110 -8.64 2.44 2.10
N LEU A 111 -9.74 2.84 2.73
CA LEU A 111 -9.98 2.81 4.16
C LEU A 111 -11.06 1.78 4.43
N ASP A 112 -10.84 0.94 5.44
CA ASP A 112 -11.70 -0.20 5.77
C ASP A 112 -12.05 -0.18 7.27
N GLY A 113 -13.30 -0.49 7.59
CA GLY A 113 -13.82 -0.47 8.95
C GLY A 113 -13.38 -1.68 9.77
N HIS A 114 -12.51 -1.49 10.75
CA HIS A 114 -12.09 -2.62 11.59
C HIS A 114 -13.25 -3.13 12.48
N CYS A 115 -13.55 -4.43 12.37
CA CYS A 115 -14.63 -5.08 13.12
C CYS A 115 -16.02 -4.43 12.94
N PHE A 116 -16.30 -3.87 11.76
CA PHE A 116 -17.54 -3.13 11.51
C PHE A 116 -18.80 -3.99 11.70
N HIS A 117 -18.72 -5.28 11.39
CA HIS A 117 -19.79 -6.26 11.66
C HIS A 117 -20.23 -6.30 13.14
N THR A 118 -19.35 -5.96 14.09
CA THR A 118 -19.68 -5.87 15.51
C THR A 118 -20.24 -4.50 15.86
N PHE A 119 -19.72 -3.43 15.27
CA PHE A 119 -20.27 -2.08 15.41
C PHE A 119 -21.73 -2.01 14.93
N THR A 120 -22.06 -2.66 13.82
CA THR A 120 -23.42 -2.64 13.24
C THR A 120 -24.41 -3.58 13.92
N LYS A 121 -24.04 -4.25 15.02
CA LYS A 121 -24.96 -5.10 15.80
C LYS A 121 -25.98 -4.21 16.51
N GLY A 122 -27.24 -4.28 16.09
CA GLY A 122 -28.33 -3.46 16.64
C GLY A 122 -28.84 -2.38 15.67
N PHE A 123 -28.18 -2.21 14.52
CA PHE A 123 -28.66 -1.36 13.45
C PHE A 123 -29.65 -2.09 12.53
N ARG A 124 -30.39 -1.32 11.73
CA ARG A 124 -31.39 -1.88 10.82
C ARG A 124 -30.72 -2.70 9.72
N ARG A 125 -31.14 -3.96 9.55
CA ARG A 125 -30.68 -4.85 8.47
C ARG A 125 -31.67 -4.86 7.31
N PRO A 126 -31.24 -5.10 6.06
CA PRO A 126 -29.86 -5.27 5.61
C PRO A 126 -29.09 -3.94 5.44
N TYR A 127 -29.79 -2.80 5.51
CA TYR A 127 -29.23 -1.48 5.25
C TYR A 127 -29.79 -0.42 6.20
N ASP A 128 -28.87 0.28 6.88
CA ASP A 128 -29.17 1.39 7.76
C ASP A 128 -28.75 2.72 7.10
N VAL A 129 -29.74 3.58 6.88
CA VAL A 129 -29.56 4.86 6.19
C VAL A 129 -28.63 5.80 6.97
N ARG A 130 -28.60 5.70 8.30
CA ARG A 130 -27.81 6.58 9.17
C ARG A 130 -26.32 6.31 9.02
N ILE A 131 -25.95 5.03 9.04
CA ILE A 131 -24.57 4.59 8.79
C ILE A 131 -24.17 5.01 7.39
N HIS A 132 -25.03 4.79 6.39
CA HIS A 132 -24.73 5.20 5.03
C HIS A 132 -24.51 6.72 4.91
N HIS A 133 -25.36 7.54 5.51
CA HIS A 133 -25.19 8.99 5.52
C HIS A 133 -23.89 9.41 6.20
N ALA A 134 -23.51 8.77 7.31
CA ALA A 134 -22.24 9.03 7.98
C ALA A 134 -21.04 8.63 7.12
N MET A 135 -21.09 7.49 6.43
CA MET A 135 -20.05 7.04 5.49
C MET A 135 -19.89 8.01 4.31
N VAL A 136 -21.00 8.40 3.68
CA VAL A 136 -21.00 9.37 2.57
C VAL A 136 -20.51 10.74 3.03
N GLY A 137 -20.93 11.21 4.21
CA GLY A 137 -20.43 12.47 4.79
C GLY A 137 -18.93 12.42 5.07
N THR A 138 -18.45 11.30 5.64
CA THR A 138 -17.01 11.09 5.89
C THR A 138 -16.21 11.07 4.59
N ALA A 139 -16.72 10.41 3.55
CA ALA A 139 -16.09 10.38 2.24
C ALA A 139 -16.01 11.77 1.58
N LYS A 140 -17.05 12.60 1.73
CA LYS A 140 -17.05 14.00 1.28
C LYS A 140 -16.00 14.82 2.03
N ASP A 141 -15.97 14.72 3.35
CA ASP A 141 -15.00 15.44 4.18
C ASP A 141 -13.55 15.05 3.84
N LEU A 142 -13.31 13.76 3.56
CA LEU A 142 -12.01 13.24 3.12
C LEU A 142 -11.62 13.79 1.74
N LEU A 143 -12.57 13.78 0.80
CA LEU A 143 -12.36 14.29 -0.56
C LEU A 143 -12.00 15.77 -0.54
N GLU A 144 -12.73 16.58 0.22
CA GLU A 144 -12.46 18.01 0.37
C GLU A 144 -11.14 18.29 1.08
N ARG A 145 -10.84 17.54 2.15
CA ARG A 145 -9.64 17.75 2.97
C ARG A 145 -8.35 17.41 2.24
N PHE A 146 -8.35 16.33 1.47
CA PHE A 146 -7.15 15.82 0.80
C PHE A 146 -7.14 16.09 -0.71
N HIS A 147 -8.16 16.78 -1.24
CA HIS A 147 -8.29 17.11 -2.66
C HIS A 147 -8.27 15.89 -3.58
N ALA A 148 -8.81 14.76 -3.12
CA ALA A 148 -9.02 13.59 -3.98
C ALA A 148 -9.99 13.94 -5.12
N VAL A 149 -9.86 13.28 -6.27
CA VAL A 149 -10.75 13.55 -7.42
C VAL A 149 -12.09 12.84 -7.26
N THR A 150 -12.04 11.61 -6.75
CA THR A 150 -13.23 10.77 -6.59
C THR A 150 -13.17 10.04 -5.26
N ALA A 151 -14.31 9.94 -4.60
CA ALA A 151 -14.53 9.09 -3.44
C ALA A 151 -15.63 8.08 -3.76
N TYR A 152 -15.40 6.82 -3.42
CA TYR A 152 -16.35 5.72 -3.55
C TYR A 152 -16.55 5.06 -2.19
N THR A 153 -17.79 4.70 -1.86
CA THR A 153 -18.12 4.04 -0.60
C THR A 153 -18.93 2.78 -0.88
N GLU A 154 -18.57 1.68 -0.24
CA GLU A 154 -19.26 0.39 -0.32
C GLU A 154 -19.24 -0.23 1.07
N SER A 155 -20.39 -0.69 1.58
CA SER A 155 -20.52 -1.18 2.97
C SER A 155 -19.84 -0.26 4.02
N ASP A 156 -18.64 -0.64 4.44
CA ASP A 156 -17.76 -0.02 5.43
C ASP A 156 -16.40 0.43 4.85
N GLU A 157 -16.24 0.31 3.53
CA GLU A 157 -15.07 0.74 2.77
C GLU A 157 -15.25 2.15 2.17
N ILE A 158 -14.17 2.93 2.20
CA ILE A 158 -14.04 4.21 1.49
C ILE A 158 -12.80 4.16 0.61
N SER A 159 -12.96 4.31 -0.69
CA SER A 159 -11.87 4.39 -1.67
C SER A 159 -11.73 5.79 -2.23
N LEU A 160 -10.55 6.38 -2.10
CA LEU A 160 -10.21 7.71 -2.63
C LEU A 160 -9.24 7.57 -3.79
N VAL A 161 -9.51 8.27 -4.89
CA VAL A 161 -8.68 8.23 -6.11
C VAL A 161 -7.93 9.55 -6.28
N PHE A 162 -6.62 9.43 -6.41
CA PHE A 162 -5.69 10.52 -6.66
C PHE A 162 -5.11 10.38 -8.08
N PRO A 163 -5.20 11.42 -8.92
CA PRO A 163 -4.60 11.42 -10.24
C PRO A 163 -3.06 11.44 -10.14
N PRO A 164 -2.36 11.14 -11.25
CA PRO A 164 -0.93 11.36 -11.36
C PRO A 164 -0.54 12.78 -10.95
N GLY A 165 0.45 12.89 -10.07
CA GLY A 165 1.01 14.15 -9.62
C GLY A 165 1.86 14.80 -10.72
N GLY A 166 1.50 16.04 -11.07
CA GLY A 166 2.40 17.03 -11.66
C GLY A 166 2.81 18.05 -10.59
N LEU A 167 3.85 18.84 -10.86
CA LEU A 167 4.49 19.75 -9.88
C LEU A 167 3.50 20.73 -9.20
N ASP A 168 2.39 21.04 -9.87
CA ASP A 168 1.42 22.06 -9.44
C ASP A 168 -0.04 21.55 -9.35
N SER A 169 -0.26 20.22 -9.34
CA SER A 169 -1.62 19.68 -9.26
C SER A 169 -2.13 19.69 -7.82
N PRO A 170 -3.19 20.46 -7.48
CA PRO A 170 -3.75 20.46 -6.12
C PRO A 170 -4.34 19.10 -5.72
N SER A 171 -4.65 18.25 -6.69
CA SER A 171 -5.18 16.90 -6.47
C SER A 171 -4.12 15.80 -6.42
N ALA A 172 -2.83 16.16 -6.39
CA ALA A 172 -1.77 15.18 -6.21
C ALA A 172 -1.85 14.51 -4.82
N LEU A 173 -1.39 13.26 -4.73
CA LEU A 173 -1.36 12.52 -3.48
C LEU A 173 -0.51 13.26 -2.41
N PRO A 174 -1.05 13.52 -1.21
CA PRO A 174 -0.37 14.30 -0.19
C PRO A 174 0.85 13.58 0.42
N PHE A 175 1.62 14.32 1.21
CA PHE A 175 2.76 13.83 2.00
C PHE A 175 3.93 13.24 1.19
N ASN A 176 4.04 13.61 -0.08
CA ASN A 176 5.04 13.12 -1.03
C ASN A 176 5.01 11.59 -1.16
N GLY A 177 3.82 10.99 -1.10
CA GLY A 177 3.65 9.55 -1.25
C GLY A 177 4.10 8.71 -0.06
N ARG A 178 4.50 9.30 1.07
CA ARG A 178 4.91 8.54 2.27
C ARG A 178 3.75 7.70 2.80
N VAL A 179 3.84 6.39 2.64
CA VAL A 179 2.74 5.44 2.88
C VAL A 179 2.25 5.53 4.32
N GLN A 180 3.17 5.47 5.29
CA GLN A 180 2.80 5.43 6.70
C GLN A 180 2.04 6.69 7.14
N LYS A 181 2.44 7.86 6.62
CA LYS A 181 1.78 9.14 6.93
C LYS A 181 0.42 9.23 6.25
N ILE A 182 0.32 8.79 4.99
CA ILE A 182 -0.97 8.73 4.27
C ILE A 182 -1.94 7.83 5.04
N VAL A 183 -1.57 6.58 5.30
CA VAL A 183 -2.46 5.60 5.94
C VAL A 183 -2.89 6.07 7.33
N SER A 184 -1.96 6.50 8.17
CA SER A 184 -2.28 6.92 9.55
C SER A 184 -3.15 8.18 9.59
N VAL A 185 -2.82 9.21 8.82
CA VAL A 185 -3.57 10.49 8.84
C VAL A 185 -4.95 10.30 8.23
N PHE A 186 -5.08 9.53 7.14
CA PHE A 186 -6.37 9.29 6.50
C PHE A 186 -7.27 8.45 7.40
N ALA A 187 -6.76 7.35 7.98
CA ALA A 187 -7.53 6.51 8.90
C ALA A 187 -7.95 7.27 10.16
N GLY A 188 -7.06 8.08 10.73
CA GLY A 188 -7.36 8.92 11.89
C GLY A 188 -8.43 9.97 11.59
N TYR A 189 -8.32 10.64 10.45
CA TYR A 189 -9.31 11.63 10.03
C TYR A 189 -10.68 10.98 9.75
N ALA A 190 -10.71 9.89 9.01
CA ALA A 190 -11.93 9.14 8.70
C ALA A 190 -12.64 8.69 9.98
N SER A 191 -11.89 8.12 10.94
CA SER A 191 -12.44 7.67 12.22
C SER A 191 -13.06 8.82 13.02
N ALA A 192 -12.37 9.96 13.09
CA ALA A 192 -12.87 11.12 13.82
C ALA A 192 -14.14 11.70 13.18
N ARG A 193 -14.16 11.82 11.84
CA ARG A 193 -15.31 12.35 11.10
C ARG A 193 -16.51 11.41 11.12
N PHE A 194 -16.28 10.11 10.92
CA PHE A 194 -17.33 9.11 10.99
C PHE A 194 -18.04 9.13 12.36
N ASN A 195 -17.27 9.12 13.45
CA ASN A 195 -17.84 9.18 14.79
C ASN A 195 -18.62 10.48 15.02
N ALA A 196 -18.09 11.63 14.60
CA ALA A 196 -18.78 12.91 14.73
C ALA A 196 -20.12 12.93 13.97
N LEU A 197 -20.16 12.39 12.75
CA LEU A 197 -21.36 12.32 11.93
C LEU A 197 -22.37 11.29 12.47
N MET A 198 -21.90 10.18 13.03
CA MET A 198 -22.74 9.18 13.68
C MET A 198 -23.43 9.75 14.93
N SER A 199 -22.72 10.55 15.74
CA SER A 199 -23.30 11.21 16.92
C SER A 199 -24.38 12.24 16.59
N GLN A 200 -24.43 12.74 15.36
CA GLN A 200 -25.47 13.68 14.90
C GLN A 200 -26.73 12.98 14.40
N GLN A 201 -26.70 11.67 14.19
CA GLN A 201 -27.86 10.92 13.72
C GLN A 201 -28.87 10.73 14.86
N SER A 202 -30.16 10.77 14.52
CA SER A 202 -31.22 10.42 15.45
C SER A 202 -31.32 8.90 15.59
N PHE A 203 -31.31 8.42 16.84
CA PHE A 203 -31.54 7.03 17.17
C PHE A 203 -32.89 6.87 17.83
N ASP A 204 -33.67 5.89 17.37
CA ASP A 204 -34.89 5.51 18.05
C ASP A 204 -34.49 5.03 19.45
N THR A 205 -34.90 5.77 20.47
CA THR A 205 -34.80 5.30 21.85
C THR A 205 -35.71 4.10 22.02
N ALA A 206 -35.13 2.98 22.43
CA ALA A 206 -35.84 1.75 22.73
C ALA A 206 -36.87 1.94 23.87
#